data_AF-A0A973C0M6-F1
#
_entry.id   AF-A0A973C0M6-F1
#
_cell.length_a   1.000
_cell.length_b   1.000
_cell.length_c   1.000
_cell.angle_alpha   90.00
_cell.angle_beta   90.00
_cell.angle_gamma   90.00
#
_symmetry.space_group_name_H-M   'P 1'
#
loop_
_entity.id
_entity.type
_entity.pdbx_description
1 polymer ?
#
loop_
_entity_poly.entity_id
_entity_poly.type
_entity_poly.pdbx_seq_one_letter_code
_entity_poly.pdbx_strand_id
1 'polypeptide(L)'
;MTKVFEGKLLKLREELTEQLTSSEVDIDTLEKKVEVYCSLLPDYSDELHKHLSTPDVQEAIKKELLFAEHVTSALDGLKGDRKNSLLTLNKGRKAKSKY
;
A
#
# COMPACT_ATOMS: atom_id res chain seq x y z
N MET A 1 14.22 -12.98 -17.22
CA MET A 1 12.82 -12.80 -16.75
C MET A 1 12.74 -11.78 -15.62
N THR A 2 13.78 -11.65 -14.79
CA THR A 2 13.96 -10.65 -13.72
C THR A 2 13.57 -9.22 -14.08
N LYS A 3 13.98 -8.70 -15.24
CA LYS A 3 13.62 -7.33 -15.68
C LYS A 3 12.11 -7.10 -15.84
N VAL A 4 11.34 -8.16 -16.10
CA VAL A 4 9.88 -8.07 -16.26
C VAL A 4 9.21 -7.99 -14.89
N PHE A 5 9.71 -8.72 -13.90
CA PHE A 5 9.20 -8.66 -12.52
C PHE A 5 9.60 -7.36 -11.83
N GLU A 6 10.86 -6.94 -11.93
CA GLU A 6 11.31 -5.63 -11.45
C GLU A 6 10.48 -4.50 -12.06
N GLY A 7 10.21 -4.55 -13.36
CA GLY A 7 9.37 -3.55 -14.04
C GLY A 7 7.92 -3.55 -13.58
N LYS A 8 7.33 -4.71 -13.26
CA LYS A 8 5.97 -4.80 -12.70
C LYS A 8 5.93 -4.25 -11.27
N LEU A 9 6.94 -4.56 -10.47
CA LEU A 9 7.04 -4.15 -9.07
C LEU A 9 7.28 -2.64 -8.96
N LEU A 10 8.12 -2.08 -9.83
CA LEU A 10 8.29 -0.63 -9.98
C LEU A 10 6.99 0.08 -10.37
N LYS A 11 6.25 -0.43 -11.37
CA LYS A 11 4.97 0.15 -11.77
C LYS A 11 3.95 0.13 -10.62
N LEU A 12 3.86 -0.98 -9.89
CA LEU A 12 2.98 -1.07 -8.72
C LEU A 12 3.40 -0.09 -7.63
N ARG A 13 4.71 0.10 -7.42
CA ARG A 13 5.24 1.07 -6.46
C ARG A 13 4.89 2.51 -6.84
N GLU A 14 5.03 2.85 -8.12
CA GLU A 14 4.65 4.16 -8.67
C GLU A 14 3.15 4.39 -8.51
N GLU A 15 2.32 3.41 -8.89
CA GLU A 15 0.86 3.49 -8.76
C GLU A 15 0.40 3.62 -7.30
N LEU A 16 1.02 2.88 -6.36
CA LEU A 16 0.73 3.00 -4.93
C LEU A 16 1.11 4.38 -4.38
N THR A 17 2.25 4.91 -4.82
CA THR A 17 2.72 6.24 -4.42
C THR A 17 1.79 7.32 -4.97
N GLU A 18 1.43 7.23 -6.26
CA GLU A 18 0.52 8.16 -6.92
C GLU A 18 -0.85 8.18 -6.22
N GLN A 19 -1.42 7.01 -5.93
CA GLN A 19 -2.69 6.91 -5.23
C GLN A 19 -2.62 7.44 -3.79
N LEU A 20 -1.53 7.22 -3.06
CA LEU A 20 -1.34 7.80 -1.73
C LEU A 20 -1.20 9.33 -1.74
N THR A 21 -0.64 9.89 -2.82
CA THR A 21 -0.49 11.35 -2.99
C THR A 21 -1.69 12.02 -3.65
N SER A 22 -2.62 11.24 -4.21
CA SER A 22 -3.84 11.76 -4.84
C SER A 22 -4.76 12.40 -3.80
N SER A 23 -5.40 13.51 -4.17
CA SER A 23 -6.42 14.18 -3.37
C SER A 23 -7.70 13.36 -3.22
N GLU A 24 -7.96 12.44 -4.15
CA GLU A 24 -9.07 11.49 -4.11
C GLU A 24 -8.50 10.07 -4.00
N VAL A 25 -8.35 9.59 -2.76
CA VAL A 25 -7.89 8.23 -2.50
C VAL A 25 -9.07 7.28 -2.42
N ASP A 26 -9.21 6.40 -3.42
CA ASP A 26 -10.08 5.25 -3.32
C ASP A 26 -9.41 4.17 -2.47
N ILE A 27 -9.76 4.13 -1.19
CA ILE A 27 -9.22 3.20 -0.19
C ILE A 27 -9.43 1.74 -0.63
N ASP A 28 -10.57 1.41 -1.24
CA ASP A 28 -10.88 0.02 -1.63
C ASP A 28 -9.99 -0.43 -2.80
N THR A 29 -9.69 0.49 -3.72
CA THR A 29 -8.76 0.23 -4.83
C THR A 29 -7.32 0.18 -4.33
N LEU A 30 -6.93 1.07 -3.42
CA LEU A 30 -5.59 1.10 -2.83
C LEU A 30 -5.30 -0.19 -2.06
N GLU A 31 -6.25 -0.68 -1.26
CA GLU A 31 -6.13 -1.93 -0.50
C GLU A 31 -5.87 -3.13 -1.40
N LYS A 32 -6.65 -3.28 -2.48
CA LYS A 32 -6.44 -4.35 -3.46
C LYS A 32 -5.06 -4.28 -4.11
N LYS A 33 -4.56 -3.08 -4.40
CA LYS A 33 -3.22 -2.91 -4.97
C LYS A 33 -2.11 -3.26 -3.99
N VAL A 34 -2.29 -2.94 -2.71
CA VAL A 34 -1.37 -3.33 -1.63
C VAL A 34 -1.36 -4.84 -1.46
N GLU A 35 -2.52 -5.50 -1.47
CA GLU A 35 -2.62 -6.96 -1.42
C GLU A 35 -1.89 -7.63 -2.59
N VAL A 36 -2.11 -7.12 -3.82
CA VAL A 36 -1.42 -7.60 -5.02
C VAL A 36 0.10 -7.41 -4.89
N TYR A 37 0.55 -6.23 -4.45
CA TYR A 37 1.96 -5.95 -4.24
C TYR A 37 2.58 -6.91 -3.21
N CYS A 38 1.94 -7.12 -2.06
CA CYS A 38 2.39 -8.06 -1.03
C CYS A 38 2.43 -9.51 -1.53
N SER A 39 1.48 -9.91 -2.39
CA SER A 39 1.44 -11.25 -2.97
C SER A 39 2.58 -11.52 -3.96
N LEU A 40 3.16 -10.47 -4.56
CA LEU A 40 4.24 -10.56 -5.54
C LEU A 40 5.64 -10.53 -4.89
N LEU A 41 5.76 -10.14 -3.62
CA LEU A 41 7.04 -10.09 -2.90
C LEU A 41 7.73 -11.45 -2.75
N PRO A 42 7.05 -12.58 -2.47
CA PRO A 42 7.67 -13.90 -2.40
C PRO A 42 8.27 -14.32 -3.75
N ASP A 43 7.52 -14.15 -4.85
CA ASP A 43 7.99 -14.47 -6.19
C ASP A 43 9.20 -13.61 -6.57
N TYR A 44 9.19 -12.32 -6.21
CA TYR A 44 10.31 -11.42 -6.41
C TYR A 44 11.54 -11.83 -5.60
N SER A 45 11.37 -12.21 -4.33
CA SER A 45 12.44 -12.74 -3.48
C SER A 45 13.08 -13.99 -4.10
N ASP A 46 12.28 -14.93 -4.58
CA ASP A 46 12.75 -16.17 -5.21
C ASP A 46 13.48 -15.91 -6.53
N GLU A 47 13.08 -14.88 -7.28
CA GLU A 47 13.84 -14.43 -8.45
C GLU A 47 15.15 -13.75 -8.09
N LEU A 48 15.18 -12.88 -7.07
CA LEU A 48 16.40 -12.22 -6.63
C LEU A 48 17.46 -13.23 -6.16
N HIS A 49 17.05 -14.28 -5.44
CA HIS A 49 17.95 -15.37 -5.01
C HIS A 49 18.60 -16.13 -6.18
N LYS A 50 18.02 -16.07 -7.39
CA LYS A 50 18.60 -16.71 -8.60
C LYS A 50 19.69 -15.87 -9.26
N HIS A 51 19.77 -14.58 -8.96
CA HIS A 51 20.57 -13.62 -9.70
C HIS A 51 21.55 -12.81 -8.85
N LEU A 52 21.31 -12.69 -7.55
CA LEU A 52 22.09 -11.90 -6.62
C LEU A 52 22.64 -12.76 -5.48
N SER A 53 23.64 -12.22 -4.79
CA SER A 53 24.17 -12.84 -3.59
C SER A 53 23.20 -12.67 -2.41
N THR A 54 23.14 -13.64 -1.49
CA THR A 54 22.26 -13.61 -0.32
C THR A 54 22.24 -12.27 0.44
N PRO A 55 23.36 -11.57 0.69
CA PRO A 55 23.32 -10.26 1.36
C PRO A 55 22.63 -9.17 0.52
N ASP A 56 22.83 -9.14 -0.80
CA ASP A 56 22.18 -8.16 -1.68
C ASP A 56 20.67 -8.40 -1.76
N VAL A 57 20.25 -9.66 -1.77
CA VAL A 57 18.83 -10.04 -1.76
C VAL A 57 18.16 -9.62 -0.45
N GLN A 58 18.83 -9.85 0.69
CA GLN A 58 18.32 -9.41 1.99
C GLN A 58 18.16 -7.89 2.06
N GLU A 59 19.11 -7.13 1.51
CA GLU A 59 19.01 -5.66 1.47
C GLU A 59 17.85 -5.20 0.57
N ALA A 60 17.67 -5.82 -0.60
CA ALA A 60 16.58 -5.52 -1.52
C ALA A 60 15.21 -5.84 -0.89
N ILE A 61 15.04 -7.04 -0.33
CA ILE A 61 13.79 -7.45 0.33
C ILE A 61 13.48 -6.55 1.52
N LYS A 62 14.49 -6.16 2.31
CA LYS A 62 14.29 -5.27 3.46
C LYS A 62 13.75 -3.90 3.03
N LYS A 63 14.24 -3.34 1.92
CA LYS A 63 13.72 -2.08 1.34
C LYS A 63 12.26 -2.21 0.92
N GLU A 64 11.90 -3.33 0.28
CA GLU A 64 10.52 -3.56 -0.16
C GLU A 64 9.56 -3.83 1.01
N LEU A 65 10.01 -4.52 2.07
CA LEU A 65 9.22 -4.70 3.30
C LEU A 65 8.95 -3.37 4.00
N LEU A 66 9.97 -2.50 4.13
CA LEU A 66 9.79 -1.15 4.68
C LEU A 66 8.80 -0.32 3.86
N PHE A 67 8.85 -0.44 2.53
CA PHE A 67 7.89 0.22 1.66
C PHE A 67 6.46 -0.31 1.91
N ALA A 68 6.30 -1.64 1.97
CA ALA A 68 5.00 -2.26 2.27
C ALA A 68 4.43 -1.79 3.62
N GLU A 69 5.26 -1.74 4.67
CA GLU A 69 4.87 -1.24 5.99
C GLU A 69 4.44 0.23 5.97
N HIS A 70 5.14 1.09 5.23
CA HIS A 70 4.76 2.49 5.10
C HIS A 70 3.42 2.64 4.40
N VAL A 71 3.18 1.87 3.33
CA VAL A 71 1.95 1.94 2.56
C VAL A 71 0.76 1.40 3.35
N THR A 72 0.92 0.28 4.08
CA THR A 72 -0.14 -0.25 4.95
C THR A 72 -0.46 0.70 6.10
N SER A 73 0.54 1.28 6.74
CA SER A 73 0.36 2.28 7.80
C SER A 73 -0.39 3.52 7.31
N ALA A 74 -0.05 4.02 6.11
CA ALA A 74 -0.75 5.14 5.49
C ALA A 74 -2.21 4.79 5.16
N LEU A 75 -2.46 3.58 4.64
CA LEU A 75 -3.80 3.09 4.34
C LEU A 75 -4.66 2.95 5.61
N ASP A 76 -4.09 2.44 6.71
CA ASP A 76 -4.76 2.37 8.01
C ASP A 76 -5.08 3.75 8.58
N GLY A 77 -4.18 4.72 8.41
CA GLY A 77 -4.41 6.13 8.73
C GLY A 77 -5.62 6.68 7.98
N LEU A 78 -5.66 6.51 6.66
CA LEU A 78 -6.77 6.95 5.81
C LEU A 78 -8.12 6.29 6.18
N LYS A 79 -8.10 4.99 6.51
CA LYS A 79 -9.27 4.27 7.03
C LYS A 79 -9.75 4.86 8.36
N GLY A 80 -8.82 5.18 9.26
CA GLY A 80 -9.09 5.83 10.54
C GLY A 80 -9.75 7.19 10.37
N ASP A 81 -9.22 8.02 9.48
CA ASP A 81 -9.72 9.37 9.20
C ASP A 81 -11.11 9.34 8.56
N ARG A 82 -11.35 8.41 7.62
CA ARG A 82 -12.68 8.19 7.04
C ARG A 82 -13.69 7.77 8.10
N LYS A 83 -13.32 6.83 8.99
CA LYS A 83 -14.18 6.38 10.09
C LYS A 83 -14.51 7.52 11.05
N ASN A 84 -13.51 8.33 11.44
CA ASN A 84 -13.70 9.47 12.33
C ASN A 84 -14.61 10.53 11.70
N SER A 85 -14.42 10.83 10.41
CA SER A 85 -15.24 11.78 9.65
C SER A 85 -16.70 11.32 9.52
N LEU A 86 -16.94 10.02 9.33
CA LEU A 86 -18.29 9.45 9.32
C LEU A 86 -18.95 9.52 10.70
N LEU A 87 -18.19 9.31 11.78
CA LEU A 87 -18.68 9.42 13.15
C LEU A 87 -19.06 10.86 13.51
N THR A 88 -18.26 11.86 13.12
CA THR A 88 -18.57 13.28 13.36
C THR A 88 -19.81 13.73 12.59
N LEU A 89 -19.95 13.32 11.32
CA LEU A 89 -21.16 13.57 10.52
C LEU A 89 -22.41 12.94 11.13
N ASN A 90 -22.32 11.70 11.62
CA ASN A 90 -23.45 11.03 12.29
C ASN A 90 -23.83 11.72 13.61
N LYS A 91 -22.85 12.20 14.39
CA LYS A 91 -23.12 13.02 15.59
C LYS A 91 -23.81 14.34 15.23
N GLY A 92 -23.34 15.03 14.18
CA GLY A 92 -23.94 16.27 13.68
C GLY A 92 -25.37 16.09 13.15
N ARG A 93 -25.66 14.98 12.46
CA ARG A 93 -27.03 14.63 12.04
C ARG A 93 -27.96 14.36 13.21
N LYS A 94 -27.50 13.61 14.24
CA LYS A 94 -28.28 13.39 15.46
C LYS A 94 -28.54 14.68 16.24
N ALA A 95 -27.61 15.65 16.21
CA ALA A 95 -27.81 16.95 16.82
C ALA A 95 -28.86 17.78 16.08
N LYS A 96 -28.85 17.80 14.73
CA LYS A 96 -29.84 18.53 13.91
C LYS A 96 -31.25 17.92 13.95
N SER A 97 -31.40 16.61 14.15
CA SER A 97 -32.71 15.95 14.21
C SER A 97 -33.46 16.13 15.54
N LYS A 98 -32.82 16.71 16.57
CA LYS A 98 -33.41 16.97 17.89
C LYS A 98 -33.97 18.39 18.05
N TYR A 99 -33.84 19.23 17.03
CA TYR A 99 -34.37 20.59 16.99
C TYR A 99 -35.39 20.72 15.86
#